data_AF-A0A4Q3SUX4-F1
#
_entry.id   AF-A0A4Q3SUX4-F1
#
_cell.length_a   1.000
_cell.length_b   1.000
_cell.length_c   1.000
_cell.angle_alpha   90.00
_cell.angle_beta   90.00
_cell.angle_gamma   90.00
#
_symmetry.space_group_name_H-M   'P 1'
#
loop_
_entity.id
_entity.type
_entity.pdbx_description
1 polymer ?
#
loop_
_entity_poly.entity_id
_entity_poly.type
_entity_poly.pdbx_seq_one_letter_code
_entity_poly.pdbx_strand_id
1 'polypeptide(L)'
;FFAEVEALDVRLKALFPVAGAKIERRSGTPGLSPEKDGAAEAFARRLAGDNGPPRVVPYAAEAGQFQEAGFSTVICGPGSIDQAHQPDEYVERTQMERGGAFMARLIDWAAKGE
;
A
#
# COMPACT_ATOMS: atom_id res chain seq x y z
N PHE A 1 -19.51 -10.66 1.28
CA PHE A 1 -19.02 -10.90 2.66
C PHE A 1 -20.01 -10.49 3.75
N PHE A 2 -20.20 -9.21 4.10
CA PHE A 2 -21.07 -8.83 5.23
C PHE A 2 -22.50 -9.41 5.13
N ALA A 3 -23.15 -9.19 3.99
CA ALA A 3 -24.47 -9.76 3.71
C ALA A 3 -24.49 -11.31 3.72
N GLU A 4 -23.37 -11.96 3.39
CA GLU A 4 -23.28 -13.43 3.42
C GLU A 4 -23.21 -13.96 4.84
N VAL A 5 -22.52 -13.25 5.74
CA VAL A 5 -22.49 -13.63 7.17
C VAL A 5 -23.84 -13.36 7.83
N GLU A 6 -24.55 -12.29 7.46
CA GLU A 6 -25.93 -12.08 7.91
C GLU A 6 -26.84 -13.22 7.44
N ALA A 7 -26.76 -13.62 6.17
CA ALA A 7 -27.52 -14.76 5.64
C ALA A 7 -27.14 -16.08 6.33
N LEU A 8 -25.86 -16.27 6.65
CA LEU A 8 -25.38 -17.44 7.39
C LEU A 8 -25.93 -17.46 8.82
N ASP A 9 -25.91 -16.33 9.52
CA ASP A 9 -26.45 -16.20 10.88
C ASP A 9 -27.94 -16.57 10.93
N VAL A 10 -28.74 -16.05 9.99
CA VAL A 10 -30.16 -16.41 9.84
C VAL A 10 -30.33 -17.92 9.64
N ARG A 11 -29.55 -18.51 8.72
CA ARG A 11 -29.63 -19.95 8.41
C ARG A 11 -29.24 -20.82 9.60
N LEU A 12 -28.20 -20.45 10.34
CA LEU A 12 -27.72 -21.20 11.51
C LEU A 12 -28.76 -21.18 12.64
N LYS A 13 -29.35 -20.01 12.93
CA LYS A 13 -30.38 -19.85 13.96
C LYS A 13 -31.66 -20.62 13.64
N ALA A 14 -32.01 -20.73 12.35
CA ALA A 14 -33.16 -21.51 11.90
C ALA A 14 -32.99 -23.02 12.15
N LEU A 15 -31.77 -23.54 12.08
CA LEU A 15 -31.46 -24.95 12.34
C LEU A 15 -31.21 -25.23 13.82
N PHE A 16 -30.47 -24.34 14.50
CA PHE A 16 -30.10 -24.45 15.90
C PHE A 16 -30.16 -23.06 16.54
N PRO A 17 -31.16 -22.76 17.41
CA PRO A 17 -31.37 -21.42 17.96
C PRO A 17 -30.17 -20.81 18.70
N VAL A 18 -29.24 -21.64 19.19
CA VAL A 18 -28.02 -21.21 19.89
C VAL A 18 -26.80 -21.01 18.98
N ALA A 19 -26.89 -21.41 17.72
CA ALA A 19 -25.82 -21.21 16.73
C ALA A 19 -26.02 -19.88 16.00
N GLY A 20 -24.92 -19.22 15.63
CA GLY A 20 -24.97 -17.95 14.90
C GLY A 20 -23.58 -17.49 14.44
N ALA A 21 -23.56 -16.40 13.70
CA ALA A 21 -22.34 -15.77 13.21
C ALA A 21 -22.42 -14.25 13.37
N LYS A 22 -21.30 -13.62 13.74
CA LYS A 22 -21.17 -12.16 13.86
C LYS A 22 -19.87 -11.72 13.20
N ILE A 23 -19.92 -10.61 12.45
CA ILE A 23 -18.72 -9.90 12.01
C ILE A 23 -18.49 -8.70 12.92
N GLU A 24 -17.22 -8.45 13.24
CA GLU A 24 -16.75 -7.21 13.81
C GLU A 24 -15.51 -6.75 13.04
N ARG A 25 -15.54 -5.54 12.48
CA ARG A 25 -14.37 -4.94 11.83
C ARG A 25 -13.48 -4.33 12.90
N ARG A 26 -12.29 -4.89 13.10
CA ARG A 26 -11.32 -4.39 14.10
C ARG A 26 -10.38 -3.32 13.56
N SER A 27 -10.08 -3.37 12.27
CA SER A 27 -9.19 -2.42 11.60
C SER A 27 -9.65 -2.17 10.17
N GLY A 28 -9.21 -1.05 9.61
CA GLY A 28 -9.42 -0.71 8.22
C GLY A 28 -8.12 -0.23 7.61
N THR A 29 -7.63 -0.96 6.62
CA THR A 29 -6.52 -0.52 5.78
C THR A 29 -7.05 -0.37 4.36
N PRO A 30 -7.44 0.85 3.95
CA PRO A 30 -7.85 1.11 2.58
C PRO A 30 -6.76 0.69 1.60
N GLY A 31 -7.16 0.17 0.45
CA GLY A 31 -6.21 -0.15 -0.62
C GLY A 31 -5.70 1.14 -1.28
N LEU A 32 -4.42 1.16 -1.64
CA LEU A 32 -3.89 2.17 -2.55
C LEU A 32 -4.24 1.76 -3.99
N SER A 33 -4.98 2.61 -4.71
CA SER A 33 -5.35 2.37 -6.10
C SER A 33 -4.44 3.16 -7.05
N PRO A 34 -4.10 2.62 -8.23
CA PRO A 34 -3.41 3.38 -9.26
C PRO A 34 -4.19 4.64 -9.65
N GLU A 35 -3.50 5.78 -9.68
CA GLU A 35 -4.07 7.04 -10.10
C GLU A 35 -3.93 7.21 -11.61
N LYS A 36 -4.98 7.74 -12.27
CA LYS A 36 -4.83 8.20 -13.64
C LYS A 36 -3.98 9.48 -13.60
N ASP A 37 -2.86 9.48 -14.32
CA ASP A 37 -1.92 10.62 -14.37
C ASP A 37 -1.42 11.03 -12.96
N GLY A 38 -1.15 10.05 -12.08
CA GLY A 38 -0.80 10.26 -10.67
C GLY A 38 0.43 11.14 -10.47
N ALA A 39 0.23 12.32 -9.86
CA ALA A 39 1.28 13.32 -9.69
C ALA A 39 2.43 12.82 -8.80
N ALA A 40 2.10 12.12 -7.70
CA ALA A 40 3.09 11.55 -6.79
C ALA A 40 3.92 10.44 -7.46
N GLU A 41 3.28 9.56 -8.23
CA GLU A 41 3.99 8.52 -8.99
C GLU A 41 4.94 9.14 -10.03
N ALA A 42 4.45 10.08 -10.84
CA ALA A 42 5.25 10.74 -11.85
C ALA A 42 6.47 11.45 -11.25
N PHE A 43 6.27 12.15 -10.13
CA PHE A 43 7.32 12.84 -9.40
C PHE A 43 8.36 11.87 -8.83
N ALA A 44 7.93 10.83 -8.11
CA ALA A 44 8.82 9.82 -7.55
C ALA A 44 9.61 9.08 -8.65
N ARG A 45 8.97 8.72 -9.76
CA ARG A 45 9.66 8.06 -10.90
C ARG A 45 10.71 8.96 -11.54
N ARG A 46 10.45 10.26 -11.69
CA ARG A 46 11.44 11.25 -12.14
C ARG A 46 12.65 11.30 -11.21
N LEU A 47 12.42 11.33 -9.89
CA LEU A 47 13.50 11.33 -8.92
C LEU A 47 14.24 9.98 -8.88
N ALA A 48 13.57 8.86 -9.07
CA ALA A 48 14.18 7.53 -9.06
C ALA A 48 14.90 7.18 -10.37
N GLY A 49 14.61 7.89 -11.47
CA GLY A 49 15.04 7.52 -12.82
C GLY A 49 14.35 6.26 -13.34
N ASP A 50 13.14 5.97 -12.84
CA ASP A 50 12.37 4.77 -13.24
C ASP A 50 11.53 5.07 -14.49
N ASN A 51 11.82 4.35 -15.58
CA ASN A 51 11.07 4.41 -16.83
C ASN A 51 10.27 3.12 -17.11
N GLY A 52 10.21 2.17 -16.17
CA GLY A 52 9.49 0.91 -16.32
C GLY A 52 7.96 1.06 -16.22
N PRO A 53 7.19 0.02 -16.52
CA PRO A 53 5.73 0.08 -16.41
C PRO A 53 5.27 0.31 -14.95
N PRO A 54 4.05 0.84 -14.74
CA PRO A 54 3.43 0.88 -13.41
C PRO A 54 3.38 -0.50 -12.76
N ARG A 55 3.52 -0.56 -11.44
CA ARG A 55 3.56 -1.81 -10.67
C ARG A 55 2.58 -1.71 -9.50
N VAL A 56 1.82 -2.78 -9.28
CA VAL A 56 0.93 -2.93 -8.14
C VAL A 56 1.21 -4.26 -7.46
N VAL A 57 1.01 -4.30 -6.15
CA VAL A 57 1.23 -5.49 -5.33
C VAL A 57 0.06 -5.67 -4.35
N PRO A 58 -0.37 -6.92 -4.07
CA PRO A 58 -1.56 -7.18 -3.26
C PRO A 58 -1.24 -7.20 -1.75
N TYR A 59 -0.59 -6.14 -1.24
CA TYR A 59 -0.22 -6.02 0.17
C TYR A 59 -0.88 -4.79 0.80
N ALA A 60 -1.20 -4.89 2.08
CA ALA A 60 -1.75 -3.78 2.85
C ALA A 60 -0.62 -2.85 3.30
N ALA A 61 -0.82 -1.54 3.13
CA ALA A 61 0.08 -0.48 3.58
C ALA A 61 -0.73 0.76 3.96
N GLU A 62 -0.10 1.73 4.62
CA GLU A 62 -0.76 2.95 5.09
C GLU A 62 -1.15 3.89 3.96
N ALA A 63 -0.56 3.75 2.77
CA ALA A 63 -0.75 4.65 1.64
C ALA A 63 -2.21 4.87 1.23
N GLY A 64 -3.08 3.85 1.36
CA GLY A 64 -4.50 4.01 1.06
C GLY A 64 -5.21 5.02 1.96
N GLN A 65 -4.74 5.22 3.19
CA GLN A 65 -5.28 6.23 4.11
C GLN A 65 -4.95 7.65 3.62
N PHE A 66 -3.74 7.87 3.10
CA PHE A 66 -3.37 9.16 2.51
C PHE A 66 -4.14 9.44 1.22
N GLN A 67 -4.35 8.40 0.41
CA GLN A 67 -5.18 8.53 -0.79
C GLN A 67 -6.63 8.85 -0.45
N GLU A 68 -7.24 8.20 0.56
CA GLU A 68 -8.58 8.55 1.04
C GLU A 68 -8.66 9.98 1.60
N ALA A 69 -7.57 10.49 2.18
CA ALA A 69 -7.47 11.88 2.63
C ALA A 69 -7.31 12.90 1.47
N GLY A 70 -7.22 12.44 0.21
CA GLY A 70 -7.18 13.29 -0.98
C GLY A 70 -5.77 13.63 -1.46
N PHE A 71 -4.73 13.00 -0.92
CA PHE A 71 -3.36 13.18 -1.41
C PHE A 71 -3.08 12.26 -2.59
N SER A 72 -2.48 12.80 -3.66
CA SER A 72 -1.82 11.94 -4.65
C SER A 72 -0.71 11.17 -3.94
N THR A 73 -0.73 9.84 -4.05
CA THR A 73 0.06 8.97 -3.17
C THR A 73 0.78 7.88 -3.97
N VAL A 74 2.04 7.62 -3.63
CA VAL A 74 2.83 6.51 -4.16
C VAL A 74 3.64 5.87 -3.04
N ILE A 75 3.88 4.55 -3.13
CA ILE A 75 4.87 3.86 -2.30
C ILE A 75 6.11 3.61 -3.15
N CYS A 76 7.27 4.07 -2.68
CA CYS A 76 8.55 3.79 -3.32
C CYS A 76 9.66 3.65 -2.26
N GLY A 77 10.65 2.82 -2.54
CA GLY A 77 11.79 2.60 -1.66
C GLY A 77 12.81 1.60 -2.23
N PRO A 78 13.98 1.47 -1.60
CA PRO A 78 14.95 0.43 -1.94
C PRO A 78 14.44 -0.95 -1.51
N GLY A 79 15.02 -2.00 -2.11
CA GLY A 79 14.67 -3.40 -1.83
C GLY A 79 13.64 -3.99 -2.80
N SER A 80 13.18 -5.19 -2.49
CA SER A 80 12.09 -5.87 -3.20
C SER A 80 11.08 -6.39 -2.18
N ILE A 81 9.80 -6.27 -2.49
CA ILE A 81 8.75 -6.81 -1.62
C ILE A 81 8.80 -8.34 -1.54
N ASP A 82 9.37 -9.00 -2.55
CA ASP A 82 9.54 -10.45 -2.57
C ASP A 82 10.52 -10.94 -1.47
N GLN A 83 11.37 -10.06 -0.94
CA GLN A 83 12.31 -10.32 0.15
C GLN A 83 11.72 -10.03 1.54
N ALA A 84 10.61 -9.29 1.61
CA ALA A 84 10.06 -8.85 2.88
C ALA A 84 9.49 -10.03 3.70
N HIS A 85 9.68 -9.99 5.02
CA HIS A 85 9.24 -11.00 5.99
C HIS A 85 9.79 -12.42 5.73
N GLN A 86 10.88 -12.54 4.99
CA GLN A 86 11.60 -13.81 4.87
C GLN A 86 12.62 -13.96 6.01
N PRO A 87 12.97 -15.20 6.42
CA PRO A 87 13.96 -15.41 7.49
C PRO A 87 15.32 -14.74 7.22
N ASP A 88 15.67 -14.57 5.95
CA ASP A 88 16.89 -13.97 5.44
C ASP A 88 16.64 -12.61 4.77
N GLU A 89 15.59 -11.88 5.16
CA GLU A 89 15.27 -10.55 4.63
C GLU A 89 16.51 -9.64 4.57
N TYR A 90 16.78 -9.08 3.39
CA TYR A 90 17.90 -8.16 3.16
C TYR A 90 17.56 -7.06 2.14
N VAL A 91 18.37 -6.01 2.17
CA VAL A 91 18.43 -4.99 1.13
C VAL A 91 19.90 -4.80 0.75
N GLU A 92 20.21 -4.82 -0.55
CA GLU A 92 21.57 -4.65 -1.02
C GLU A 92 22.12 -3.26 -0.69
N ARG A 93 23.40 -3.18 -0.37
CA ARG A 93 24.08 -1.90 -0.10
C ARG A 93 23.90 -0.91 -1.25
N THR A 94 23.97 -1.40 -2.49
CA THR A 94 23.77 -0.59 -3.70
C THR A 94 22.33 -0.08 -3.86
N GLN A 95 21.33 -0.84 -3.38
CA GLN A 95 19.94 -0.38 -3.35
C GLN A 95 19.77 0.74 -2.32
N MET A 96 20.39 0.61 -1.14
CA MET A 96 20.39 1.65 -0.12
C MET A 96 21.08 2.93 -0.59
N GLU A 97 22.22 2.83 -1.29
CA GLU A 97 22.91 3.97 -1.90
C GLU A 97 22.01 4.69 -2.93
N ARG A 98 21.27 3.95 -3.75
CA ARG A 98 20.27 4.52 -4.67
C ARG A 98 19.14 5.24 -3.94
N GLY A 99 18.66 4.66 -2.84
CA GLY A 99 17.67 5.30 -1.94
C GLY A 99 18.19 6.60 -1.34
N GLY A 100 19.44 6.62 -0.87
CA GLY A 100 20.10 7.83 -0.38
C GLY A 100 20.20 8.91 -1.45
N ALA A 101 20.59 8.54 -2.67
CA ALA A 101 20.64 9.47 -3.79
C ALA A 101 19.25 10.01 -4.18
N PHE A 102 18.20 9.20 -4.09
CA PHE A 102 16.81 9.65 -4.26
C PHE A 102 16.45 10.72 -3.22
N MET A 103 16.74 10.47 -1.94
CA MET A 103 16.45 11.42 -0.87
C MET A 103 17.21 12.74 -1.03
N ALA A 104 18.48 12.69 -1.46
CA ALA A 104 19.24 13.90 -1.76
C ALA A 104 18.58 14.76 -2.85
N ARG A 105 18.13 14.13 -3.96
CA ARG A 105 17.40 14.85 -5.02
C ARG A 105 16.06 15.40 -4.55
N LEU A 106 15.36 14.69 -3.67
CA LEU A 106 14.11 15.17 -3.06
C LEU A 106 14.36 16.41 -2.19
N ILE A 107 15.42 16.40 -1.37
CA ILE A 107 15.84 17.55 -0.55
C ILE A 107 16.19 18.74 -1.43
N ASP A 108 16.98 18.53 -2.49
CA ASP A 108 17.35 19.59 -3.43
C ASP A 108 16.14 20.21 -4.13
N TRP A 109 15.14 19.39 -4.48
CA TRP A 109 13.89 19.87 -5.05
C TRP A 109 13.10 20.70 -4.01
N ALA A 110 12.91 20.18 -2.81
CA ALA A 110 12.16 20.87 -1.75
C ALA A 110 12.82 22.20 -1.34
N ALA A 111 14.15 22.28 -1.34
CA ALA A 111 14.90 23.49 -1.01
C ALA A 111 14.73 24.62 -2.04
N LYS A 112 14.34 24.30 -3.28
CA LYS A 112 14.09 25.30 -4.34
C LYS A 112 12.71 25.95 -4.24
N GLY A 113 11.78 25.34 -3.50
CA GLY A 113 10.41 25.85 -3.35
C GLY A 113 9.58 25.82 -4.64
N GLU A 114 9.90 24.92 -5.56
CA GLU A 114 9.08 24.62 -6.76
C GLU A 114 7.92 23.68 -6.44
#